data_AF-A0A8C0IVY6-F1
#
_entry.id   AF-A0A8C0IVY6-F1
#
_cell.length_a   1.000
_cell.length_b   1.000
_cell.length_c   1.000
_cell.angle_alpha   90.00
_cell.angle_beta   90.00
_cell.angle_gamma   90.00
#
_symmetry.space_group_name_H-M   'P 1'
#
loop_
_entity.id
_entity.type
_entity.pdbx_description
1 polymer ?
#
loop_
_entity_poly.entity_id
_entity_poly.type
_entity_poly.pdbx_seq_one_letter_code
_entity_poly.pdbx_strand_id
1 'polypeptide(L)'
;VSHNFLLFVFMMILAGCSMAVLYLLPWSMLPDAVDDFKLKNPNYLNLEAFFYSFYVFFNKFAGGLSLGISTMSLHFAGYRASDCTHNPSVILTLQILMAPVPITLLLIAMAIFRFYPIDEERRKQMRVEMEAAGMSADSLAGKQHCISYAQITFTLSPGPEM
;
A
#
# COMPACT_ATOMS: atom_id res chain seq x y z
N VAL A 1 -7.31 -35.60 4.07
CA VAL A 1 -7.13 -34.29 4.76
C VAL A 1 -5.86 -33.56 4.31
N SER A 2 -4.79 -34.25 3.88
CA SER A 2 -3.51 -33.67 3.44
C SER A 2 -3.51 -32.97 2.06
N HIS A 3 -4.38 -33.36 1.11
CA HIS A 3 -4.36 -32.79 -0.26
C HIS A 3 -4.83 -31.31 -0.31
N ASN A 4 -5.76 -30.90 0.56
CA ASN A 4 -6.24 -29.51 0.63
C ASN A 4 -5.26 -28.60 1.38
N PHE A 5 -4.46 -29.18 2.30
CA PHE A 5 -3.46 -28.44 3.05
C PHE A 5 -2.37 -27.87 2.13
N LEU A 6 -1.89 -28.66 1.17
CA LEU A 6 -0.86 -28.22 0.23
C LEU A 6 -1.36 -27.10 -0.69
N LEU A 7 -2.61 -27.20 -1.16
CA LEU A 7 -3.26 -26.13 -1.94
C LEU A 7 -3.41 -24.83 -1.12
N PHE A 8 -3.80 -24.94 0.15
CA PHE A 8 -3.92 -23.79 1.05
C PHE A 8 -2.56 -23.11 1.28
N VAL A 9 -1.51 -23.90 1.53
CA VAL A 9 -0.14 -23.37 1.70
C VAL A 9 0.33 -22.67 0.44
N PHE A 10 0.10 -23.26 -0.75
CA PHE A 10 0.48 -22.65 -2.01
C PHE A 10 -0.24 -21.31 -2.26
N MET A 11 -1.54 -21.24 -1.99
CA MET A 11 -2.33 -20.01 -2.11
C MET A 11 -1.85 -18.93 -1.14
N MET A 12 -1.47 -19.30 0.09
CA MET A 12 -0.93 -18.35 1.08
C MET A 12 0.44 -17.80 0.67
N ILE A 13 1.32 -18.62 0.11
CA ILE A 13 2.62 -18.16 -0.41
C ILE A 13 2.42 -17.18 -1.56
N LEU A 14 1.53 -17.50 -2.51
CA LEU A 14 1.23 -16.63 -3.64
C LEU A 14 0.59 -15.31 -3.19
N ALA A 15 -0.38 -15.36 -2.28
CA ALA A 15 -1.02 -14.19 -1.71
C ALA A 15 -0.04 -13.31 -0.93
N GLY A 16 0.85 -13.92 -0.14
CA GLY A 16 1.91 -13.22 0.59
C GLY A 16 2.89 -12.51 -0.35
N CYS A 17 3.31 -13.18 -1.43
CA CYS A 17 4.16 -12.57 -2.46
C CYS A 17 3.47 -11.38 -3.14
N SER A 18 2.20 -11.53 -3.51
CA SER A 18 1.42 -10.45 -4.13
C SER A 18 1.27 -9.24 -3.21
N MET A 19 0.99 -9.45 -1.92
CA MET A 19 0.89 -8.36 -0.95
C MET A 19 2.22 -7.65 -0.73
N ALA A 20 3.33 -8.40 -0.68
CA ALA A 20 4.66 -7.82 -0.58
C ALA A 20 4.99 -6.92 -1.78
N VAL A 21 4.69 -7.36 -3.00
CA VAL A 21 4.88 -6.55 -4.21
C VAL A 21 4.02 -5.29 -4.17
N LEU A 22 2.73 -5.41 -3.85
CA LEU A 22 1.83 -4.26 -3.74
C LEU A 22 2.25 -3.25 -2.68
N TYR A 23 2.89 -3.71 -1.60
CA TYR A 23 3.41 -2.83 -0.57
C TYR A 23 4.71 -2.16 -1.00
N LEU A 24 5.64 -2.90 -1.60
CA LEU A 24 6.96 -2.37 -2.00
C LEU A 24 6.87 -1.44 -3.21
N LEU A 25 5.96 -1.70 -4.14
CA LEU A 25 5.91 -1.03 -5.44
C LEU A 25 5.57 0.48 -5.33
N PRO A 26 4.58 0.93 -4.53
CA PRO A 26 4.35 2.35 -4.30
C PRO A 26 5.53 3.04 -3.61
N TRP A 27 6.20 2.36 -2.68
CA TRP A 27 7.33 2.93 -1.96
C TRP A 27 8.56 3.14 -2.83
N SER A 28 8.86 2.23 -3.76
CA SER A 28 9.96 2.40 -4.71
C SER A 28 9.62 3.37 -5.84
N MET A 29 8.36 3.42 -6.27
CA MET A 29 7.91 4.31 -7.34
C MET A 29 7.72 5.76 -6.87
N LEU A 30 7.44 5.99 -5.59
CA LEU A 30 7.25 7.32 -5.02
C LEU A 30 8.48 8.25 -5.23
N PRO A 31 9.72 7.87 -4.87
CA PRO A 31 10.88 8.71 -5.12
C PRO A 31 11.11 8.95 -6.63
N ASP A 32 10.94 7.93 -7.47
CA ASP A 32 11.09 8.06 -8.93
C ASP A 32 10.10 9.09 -9.53
N ALA A 33 8.85 9.10 -9.04
CA ALA A 33 7.84 10.07 -9.48
C ALA A 33 8.11 11.49 -8.96
N VAL A 34 8.65 11.59 -7.74
CA VAL A 34 9.05 12.87 -7.13
C VAL A 34 10.24 13.47 -7.88
N ASP A 35 11.22 12.66 -8.29
CA ASP A 35 12.38 13.09 -9.05
C ASP A 35 12.00 13.58 -10.46
N ASP A 36 11.09 12.90 -11.18
CA ASP A 36 10.57 13.37 -12.48
C ASP A 36 9.81 14.70 -12.37
N PHE A 37 9.09 14.91 -11.26
CA PHE A 37 8.38 16.17 -11.00
C PHE A 37 9.34 17.33 -10.74
N LYS A 38 10.42 17.09 -9.99
CA LYS A 38 11.48 18.07 -9.73
C LYS A 38 12.19 18.50 -11.01
N LEU A 39 12.51 17.54 -11.88
CA LEU A 39 13.18 17.81 -13.15
C LEU A 39 12.34 18.71 -14.08
N LYS A 40 11.02 18.48 -14.12
CA LYS A 40 10.09 19.30 -14.89
C LYS A 40 9.82 20.68 -14.27
N ASN A 41 10.05 20.84 -12.97
CA ASN A 41 9.68 22.04 -12.22
C ASN A 41 10.82 22.53 -11.31
N PRO A 42 11.92 23.07 -11.88
CA PRO A 42 13.08 23.51 -11.10
C PRO A 42 12.79 24.66 -10.13
N ASN A 43 11.67 25.38 -10.30
CA ASN A 43 11.24 26.47 -9.41
C ASN A 43 10.59 25.99 -8.10
N TYR A 44 10.16 24.72 -7.99
CA TYR A 44 9.43 24.21 -6.82
C TYR A 44 10.24 23.08 -6.12
N LEU A 45 11.40 23.43 -5.55
CA LEU A 45 12.42 22.49 -5.08
C LEU A 45 12.07 21.69 -3.79
N ASN A 46 10.97 21.99 -3.09
CA ASN A 46 10.72 21.49 -1.71
C ASN A 46 9.48 20.60 -1.55
N LEU A 47 8.90 20.07 -2.62
CA LEU A 47 7.64 19.30 -2.54
C LEU A 47 7.83 17.85 -2.07
N GLU A 48 9.05 17.34 -2.02
CA GLU A 48 9.33 15.94 -1.64
C GLU A 48 8.83 15.59 -0.23
N ALA A 49 9.10 16.47 0.73
CA ALA A 49 8.70 16.28 2.12
C ALA A 49 7.17 16.30 2.26
N PHE A 50 6.48 17.09 1.44
CA PHE A 50 5.02 17.14 1.42
C PHE A 50 4.43 15.85 0.85
N PHE A 51 4.93 15.34 -0.29
CA PHE A 51 4.48 14.07 -0.86
C PHE A 51 4.70 12.89 0.09
N TYR A 52 5.86 12.83 0.74
CA TYR A 52 6.17 11.78 1.70
C TYR A 52 5.26 11.84 2.94
N SER A 53 5.08 13.04 3.52
CA SER A 53 4.22 13.22 4.69
C SER A 53 2.76 12.90 4.40
N PHE A 54 2.24 13.35 3.25
CA PHE A 54 0.89 13.06 2.80
C PHE A 54 0.70 11.56 2.58
N TYR A 55 1.66 10.89 1.93
CA TYR A 55 1.61 9.44 1.70
C TYR A 55 1.49 8.65 3.02
N VAL A 56 2.33 8.94 4.01
CA VAL A 56 2.31 8.24 5.31
C VAL A 56 1.06 8.61 6.12
N PHE A 57 0.62 9.87 6.04
CA PHE A 57 -0.61 10.34 6.69
C PHE A 57 -1.82 9.58 6.13
N PHE A 58 -1.96 9.47 4.82
CA PHE A 58 -3.06 8.74 4.19
C PHE A 58 -3.05 7.26 4.51
N ASN A 59 -1.87 6.62 4.62
CA ASN A 59 -1.79 5.22 5.04
C ASN A 59 -2.32 5.03 6.48
N LYS A 60 -1.89 5.88 7.43
CA LYS A 60 -2.39 5.84 8.81
C LYS A 60 -3.87 6.18 8.90
N PHE A 61 -4.31 7.18 8.14
CA PHE A 61 -5.69 7.61 8.09
C PHE A 61 -6.59 6.52 7.50
N ALA A 62 -6.19 5.88 6.41
CA ALA A 62 -6.92 4.76 5.81
C ALA A 62 -7.01 3.56 6.78
N GLY A 63 -5.91 3.23 7.48
CA GLY A 63 -5.91 2.22 8.53
C GLY A 63 -6.94 2.52 9.63
N GLY A 64 -6.89 3.74 10.21
CA GLY A 64 -7.84 4.16 11.24
C GLY A 64 -9.28 4.27 10.73
N LEU A 65 -9.48 4.77 9.52
CA LEU A 65 -10.78 4.90 8.87
C LEU A 65 -11.41 3.52 8.61
N SER A 66 -10.63 2.55 8.17
CA SER A 66 -11.12 1.18 7.93
C SER A 66 -11.60 0.51 9.22
N LEU A 67 -10.87 0.67 10.32
CA LEU A 67 -11.28 0.21 11.65
C LEU A 67 -12.53 0.96 12.13
N GLY A 68 -12.58 2.28 11.98
CA GLY A 68 -13.74 3.09 12.38
C GLY A 68 -15.02 2.69 11.63
N ILE A 69 -14.94 2.53 10.30
CA ILE A 69 -16.06 2.10 9.47
C ILE A 69 -16.52 0.69 9.86
N SER A 70 -15.57 -0.21 10.15
CA SER A 70 -15.87 -1.57 10.61
C SER A 70 -16.68 -1.56 11.90
N THR A 71 -16.23 -0.81 12.91
CA THR A 71 -16.90 -0.68 14.21
C THR A 71 -18.27 -0.01 14.10
N MET A 72 -18.38 1.06 13.32
CA MET A 72 -19.64 1.77 13.10
C MET A 72 -20.69 0.87 12.41
N SER A 73 -20.24 0.09 11.42
CA SER A 73 -21.09 -0.88 10.71
C SER A 73 -21.56 -1.99 11.65
N LEU A 74 -20.70 -2.44 12.56
CA LEU A 74 -21.02 -3.47 13.55
C LEU A 74 -22.05 -3.00 14.58
N HIS A 75 -21.90 -1.76 15.05
CA HIS A 75 -22.85 -1.13 15.96
C HIS A 75 -24.24 -1.00 15.31
N PHE A 76 -24.29 -0.61 14.04
CA PHE A 76 -25.56 -0.51 13.30
C PHE A 76 -26.19 -1.87 12.98
N ALA A 77 -25.38 -2.92 12.79
CA ALA A 77 -25.85 -4.29 12.60
C ALA A 77 -26.42 -4.94 13.88
N GLY A 78 -26.47 -4.22 15.01
CA GLY A 78 -27.05 -4.70 16.26
C GLY A 78 -26.19 -5.73 16.99
N TYR A 79 -24.87 -5.71 16.78
CA TYR A 79 -23.95 -6.60 17.48
C TYR A 79 -24.02 -6.40 18.99
N ARG A 80 -24.52 -7.43 19.71
CA ARG A 80 -24.53 -7.48 21.18
C ARG A 80 -23.60 -8.58 21.65
N ALA A 81 -22.51 -8.21 22.33
CA ALA A 81 -21.53 -9.16 22.86
C ALA A 81 -22.09 -10.14 23.90
N SER A 82 -23.31 -9.90 24.42
CA SER A 82 -23.97 -10.75 25.42
C SER A 82 -24.87 -11.85 24.84
N ASP A 83 -25.19 -11.82 23.55
CA ASP A 83 -26.05 -12.82 22.93
C ASP A 83 -25.23 -13.88 22.18
N CYS A 84 -25.36 -15.15 22.57
CA CYS A 84 -24.72 -16.29 21.90
C CYS A 84 -25.38 -16.66 20.56
N THR A 85 -26.23 -15.78 19.99
CA THR A 85 -26.91 -16.03 18.72
C THR A 85 -26.08 -15.48 17.57
N HIS A 86 -25.58 -16.39 16.73
CA HIS A 86 -24.81 -16.06 15.54
C HIS A 86 -25.70 -15.31 14.55
N ASN A 87 -25.64 -13.98 14.56
CA ASN A 87 -26.52 -13.15 13.75
C ASN A 87 -25.97 -13.09 12.32
N PRO A 88 -26.61 -13.74 11.32
CA PRO A 88 -26.03 -13.92 9.98
C PRO A 88 -25.73 -12.59 9.27
N SER A 89 -26.46 -11.53 9.62
CA SER A 89 -26.25 -10.17 9.12
C SER A 89 -24.87 -9.61 9.47
N VAL A 90 -24.32 -9.94 10.65
CA VAL A 90 -23.01 -9.45 11.11
C VAL A 90 -21.86 -10.11 10.37
N ILE A 91 -21.96 -11.42 10.08
CA ILE A 91 -20.96 -12.12 9.26
C ILE A 91 -20.98 -11.57 7.84
N LEU A 92 -22.16 -11.34 7.29
CA LEU A 92 -22.29 -10.81 5.94
C LEU A 92 -21.73 -9.38 5.83
N THR A 93 -21.95 -8.51 6.83
CA THR A 93 -21.33 -7.18 6.85
C THR A 93 -19.81 -7.25 6.95
N LEU A 94 -19.25 -8.11 7.80
CA LEU A 94 -17.79 -8.33 7.85
C LEU A 94 -17.24 -8.84 6.52
N GLN A 95 -17.91 -9.82 5.91
CA GLN A 95 -17.44 -10.45 4.69
C GLN A 95 -17.48 -9.49 3.50
N ILE A 96 -18.50 -8.65 3.41
CA ILE A 96 -18.57 -7.57 2.41
C ILE A 96 -17.54 -6.47 2.71
N LEU A 97 -17.29 -6.16 3.97
CA LEU A 97 -16.31 -5.10 4.28
C LEU A 97 -14.87 -5.53 3.97
N MET A 98 -14.55 -6.82 4.15
CA MET A 98 -13.19 -7.33 4.03
C MET A 98 -12.85 -7.93 2.65
N ALA A 99 -13.82 -8.27 1.80
CA ALA A 99 -13.55 -8.89 0.49
C ALA A 99 -13.81 -7.94 -0.71
N PRO A 100 -15.04 -7.51 -1.01
CA PRO A 100 -15.29 -6.66 -2.18
C PRO A 100 -14.68 -5.27 -2.06
N VAL A 101 -14.53 -4.70 -0.86
CA VAL A 101 -13.85 -3.41 -0.66
C VAL A 101 -12.39 -3.46 -1.11
N PRO A 102 -11.50 -4.32 -0.59
CA PRO A 102 -10.13 -4.38 -1.09
C PRO A 102 -10.04 -4.81 -2.56
N ILE A 103 -10.93 -5.69 -3.05
CA ILE A 103 -10.95 -6.07 -4.46
C ILE A 103 -11.24 -4.85 -5.37
N THR A 104 -12.24 -4.04 -5.03
CA THR A 104 -12.57 -2.83 -5.80
C THR A 104 -11.45 -1.80 -5.74
N LEU A 105 -10.83 -1.58 -4.57
CA LEU A 105 -9.65 -0.72 -4.45
C LEU A 105 -8.48 -1.23 -5.32
N LEU A 106 -8.22 -2.54 -5.35
CA LEU A 106 -7.19 -3.13 -6.20
C LEU A 106 -7.48 -2.95 -7.68
N LEU A 107 -8.73 -3.10 -8.12
CA LEU A 107 -9.13 -2.84 -9.50
C LEU A 107 -8.94 -1.38 -9.90
N ILE A 108 -9.27 -0.45 -9.01
CA ILE A 108 -9.03 0.99 -9.21
C ILE A 108 -7.52 1.26 -9.31
N ALA A 109 -6.72 0.70 -8.39
CA ALA A 109 -5.27 0.84 -8.42
C ALA A 109 -4.68 0.30 -9.74
N MET A 110 -5.12 -0.88 -10.18
CA MET A 110 -4.72 -1.48 -11.45
C MET A 110 -5.11 -0.60 -12.64
N ALA A 111 -6.29 0.00 -12.63
CA ALA A 111 -6.72 0.94 -13.66
C ALA A 111 -5.83 2.19 -13.67
N ILE A 112 -5.53 2.77 -12.52
CA ILE A 112 -4.62 3.92 -12.40
C ILE A 112 -3.23 3.57 -12.91
N PHE A 113 -2.68 2.40 -12.56
CA PHE A 113 -1.40 1.91 -13.10
C PHE A 113 -1.44 1.77 -14.62
N ARG A 114 -2.56 1.35 -15.20
CA ARG A 114 -2.73 1.27 -16.66
C ARG A 114 -2.83 2.64 -17.34
N PHE A 115 -3.41 3.62 -16.65
CA PHE A 115 -3.50 5.03 -17.05
C PHE A 115 -2.25 5.85 -16.73
N TYR A 116 -1.29 5.27 -16.00
CA TYR A 116 0.05 5.80 -15.79
C TYR A 116 1.05 5.07 -16.71
N PRO A 117 0.94 5.17 -18.06
CA PRO A 117 2.01 4.72 -18.92
C PRO A 117 3.20 5.64 -18.66
N ILE A 118 4.13 5.16 -17.83
CA ILE A 118 5.53 5.51 -17.98
C ILE A 118 5.88 5.07 -19.40
N ASP A 119 5.82 5.99 -20.36
CA ASP A 119 6.37 5.77 -21.69
C ASP A 119 7.83 5.34 -21.51
N GLU A 120 8.19 4.21 -22.10
CA GLU A 120 9.57 3.71 -22.19
C GLU A 120 10.51 4.83 -22.68
N GLU A 121 9.99 5.73 -23.52
CA GLU A 121 10.65 6.93 -24.03
C GLU A 121 11.01 7.94 -22.94
N ARG A 122 10.14 8.17 -21.94
CA ARG A 122 10.45 9.05 -20.79
C ARG A 122 11.50 8.41 -19.88
N ARG A 123 11.47 7.08 -19.67
CA ARG A 123 12.55 6.38 -18.93
C ARG A 123 13.89 6.43 -19.65
N LYS A 124 13.89 6.31 -20.99
CA LYS A 124 15.11 6.44 -21.80
C LYS A 124 15.67 7.85 -21.74
N GLN A 125 14.83 8.89 -21.85
CA GLN A 125 15.26 10.28 -21.72
C GLN A 125 15.85 10.56 -20.33
N MET A 126 15.18 10.12 -19.26
CA MET A 126 15.69 10.27 -17.89
C MET A 126 17.00 9.52 -17.67
N ARG A 127 17.13 8.30 -18.22
CA ARG A 127 18.38 7.52 -18.14
C ARG A 127 19.52 8.21 -18.89
N VAL A 128 19.26 8.79 -20.06
CA VAL A 128 20.27 9.54 -20.83
C VAL A 128 20.70 10.81 -20.11
N GLU A 129 19.77 11.54 -19.48
CA GLU A 129 20.07 12.72 -18.68
C GLU A 129 20.82 12.37 -17.38
N MET A 130 20.48 11.25 -16.73
CA MET A 130 21.17 10.75 -15.53
C MET A 130 22.55 10.14 -15.83
N GLU A 131 22.73 9.48 -16.98
CA GLU A 131 24.02 8.98 -17.45
C GLU A 131 24.94 10.13 -17.90
N ALA A 132 24.38 11.19 -18.51
CA ALA A 132 25.12 12.42 -18.78
C ALA A 132 25.50 13.19 -17.50
N ALA A 133 24.74 13.01 -16.41
CA ALA A 133 25.00 13.61 -15.09
C ALA A 133 25.80 12.70 -14.13
N GLY A 134 26.08 11.43 -14.49
CA GLY A 134 26.86 10.50 -13.68
C GLY A 134 26.24 10.08 -12.35
N MET A 135 24.91 10.02 -12.22
CA MET A 135 24.22 9.77 -10.94
C MET A 135 23.66 8.34 -10.80
N SER A 136 24.47 7.51 -10.13
CA SER A 136 24.16 6.51 -9.08
C SER A 136 22.79 5.79 -9.04
N ALA A 137 22.72 4.63 -9.71
CA ALA A 137 21.81 3.53 -9.33
C ALA A 137 22.04 3.00 -7.89
N ASP A 138 23.18 3.36 -7.27
CA ASP A 138 23.58 2.94 -5.93
C ASP A 138 22.88 3.73 -4.79
N SER A 139 22.37 4.94 -5.07
CA SER A 139 21.76 5.79 -4.04
C SER A 139 20.32 5.37 -3.69
N LEU A 140 19.58 4.83 -4.67
CA LEU A 140 18.22 4.33 -4.51
C LEU A 140 18.17 3.05 -3.68
N ALA A 141 19.15 2.14 -3.80
CA ALA A 141 19.27 0.95 -2.97
C ALA A 141 19.47 1.31 -1.48
N GLY A 142 20.29 2.33 -1.18
CA GLY A 142 20.53 2.80 0.18
C GLY A 142 19.31 3.48 0.83
N LYS A 143 18.56 4.29 0.07
CA LYS A 143 17.31 4.91 0.55
C LYS A 143 16.20 3.87 0.78
N GLN A 144 16.09 2.87 -0.11
CA GLN A 144 15.14 1.77 0.04
C GLN A 144 15.41 0.96 1.32
N HIS A 145 16.69 0.79 1.67
CA HIS A 145 17.10 0.09 2.88
C HIS A 145 16.66 0.87 4.15
N CYS A 146 16.93 2.18 4.22
CA CYS A 146 16.46 3.03 5.33
C CYS A 146 14.94 3.10 5.47
N ILE A 147 14.22 3.15 4.34
CA ILE A 147 12.75 3.12 4.31
C ILE A 147 12.23 1.78 4.85
N SER A 148 12.83 0.67 4.43
CA SER A 148 12.49 -0.67 4.93
C SER A 148 12.68 -0.78 6.45
N TYR A 149 13.78 -0.25 7.00
CA TYR A 149 14.01 -0.25 8.46
C TYR A 149 12.98 0.62 9.22
N ALA A 150 12.61 1.78 8.68
CA ALA A 150 11.58 2.64 9.29
C ALA A 150 10.20 1.98 9.27
N GLN A 151 9.86 1.26 8.19
CA GLN A 151 8.59 0.54 8.06
C GLN A 151 8.52 -0.68 8.99
N ILE A 152 9.61 -1.46 9.08
CA ILE A 152 9.74 -2.58 10.02
C ILE A 152 9.56 -2.09 11.46
N THR A 153 10.18 -0.95 11.82
CA THR A 153 10.03 -0.35 13.16
C THR A 153 8.61 0.13 13.43
N PHE A 154 7.91 0.61 12.39
CA PHE A 154 6.52 1.07 12.50
C PHE A 154 5.53 -0.09 12.65
N THR A 155 5.77 -1.24 11.99
CA THR A 155 4.98 -2.47 12.16
C THR A 155 5.30 -3.24 13.45
N LEU A 156 6.53 -3.11 13.97
CA LEU A 156 6.95 -3.72 15.25
C LEU A 156 6.71 -2.84 16.47
N SER A 157 6.17 -1.64 16.32
CA SER A 157 5.70 -0.87 17.48
C SER A 157 4.40 -1.53 17.96
N PRO A 158 4.40 -2.22 19.11
CA PRO A 158 3.18 -2.80 19.64
C PRO A 158 2.21 -1.65 19.89
N GLY A 159 1.15 -1.57 19.08
CA GLY A 159 0.06 -0.65 19.36
C GLY A 159 -0.48 -0.97 20.76
N PRO A 160 -0.77 0.04 21.61
CA PRO A 160 -1.33 -0.20 22.92
C PRO A 160 -2.63 -0.97 22.77
N GLU A 161 -2.69 -2.15 23.37
CA GLU A 161 -3.88 -2.99 23.44
C GLU A 161 -5.03 -2.18 24.04
N MET A 162 -6.15 -2.11 23.33
CA MET A 162 -7.45 -1.63 23.84
C MET A 162 -8.39 -2.81 23.94
#